data_AF-A0A7X2NQA3-F1
#
_entry.id   AF-A0A7X2NQA3-F1
#
_cell.length_a   1.000
_cell.length_b   1.000
_cell.length_c   1.000
_cell.angle_alpha   90.00
_cell.angle_beta   90.00
_cell.angle_gamma   90.00
#
_symmetry.space_group_name_H-M   'P 1'
#
loop_
_entity.id
_entity.type
_entity.pdbx_description
1 polymer ?
#
loop_
_entity_poly.entity_id
_entity_poly.type
_entity_poly.pdbx_seq_one_letter_code
_entity_poly.pdbx_strand_id
1 'polypeptide(L)' 'MIKLKEFRSKQHLTPLEMAEQLSISLSQYYKLEEGYKKPSYELMERFAKSFPKANMRLVFFDTE' A
#
# COMPACT_ATOMS: atom_id res chain seq x y z
N MET A 1 4.77 7.82 -9.57
CA MET A 1 5.34 6.96 -8.53
C MET A 1 4.24 6.53 -7.57
N ILE A 2 4.25 5.28 -7.09
CA ILE A 2 3.29 4.81 -6.07
C ILE A 2 3.55 5.57 -4.76
N LYS A 3 2.53 6.25 -4.22
CA LYS A 3 2.63 7.08 -3.00
C LYS A 3 2.36 6.32 -1.70
N LEU A 4 2.49 5.00 -1.74
CA LEU A 4 2.23 4.12 -0.61
C LEU A 4 3.13 4.41 0.59
N LYS A 5 4.39 4.77 0.34
CA LYS A 5 5.35 5.16 1.37
C LYS A 5 4.88 6.41 2.14
N GLU A 6 4.41 7.43 1.43
CA GLU A 6 3.86 8.64 2.05
C GLU A 6 2.61 8.34 2.86
N PHE A 7 1.71 7.49 2.32
CA PHE A 7 0.51 7.07 3.03
C PHE A 7 0.87 6.36 4.34
N ARG A 8 1.78 5.38 4.30
CA ARG A 8 2.26 4.68 5.49
C ARG A 8 2.87 5.64 6.51
N SER A 9 3.72 6.57 6.08
CA SER A 9 4.31 7.58 6.95
C SER A 9 3.26 8.46 7.62
N LYS A 10 2.16 8.82 6.93
CA LYS A 10 1.03 9.55 7.51
C LYS A 10 0.24 8.74 8.54
N GLN A 11 0.25 7.42 8.43
CA GLN A 11 -0.35 6.52 9.42
C GLN A 11 0.59 6.21 10.59
N HIS A 12 1.83 6.75 10.60
CA HIS A 12 2.86 6.43 11.58
C HIS A 12 3.20 4.93 11.68
N LEU A 13 3.03 4.19 10.58
CA LEU A 13 3.27 2.75 10.53
C LEU A 13 4.66 2.43 9.97
N THR A 14 5.27 1.38 10.52
CA THR A 14 6.48 0.77 9.95
C THR A 14 6.11 -0.08 8.72
N PRO A 15 7.06 -0.33 7.80
CA PRO A 15 6.81 -1.21 6.65
C PRO A 15 6.34 -2.61 7.07
N LEU A 16 6.81 -3.10 8.22
CA LEU A 16 6.42 -4.40 8.78
C LEU A 16 4.96 -4.39 9.22
N GLU A 17 4.55 -3.42 10.05
CA GLU A 17 3.16 -3.29 10.49
C GLU A 17 2.19 -3.10 9.31
N MET A 18 2.62 -2.35 8.30
CA MET A 18 1.83 -2.17 7.08
C MET A 18 1.67 -3.48 6.31
N ALA A 19 2.75 -4.26 6.20
CA ALA A 19 2.72 -5.56 5.54
C ALA A 19 1.81 -6.55 6.30
N GLU A 20 1.87 -6.56 7.63
CA GLU A 20 1.00 -7.36 8.50
C GLU A 20 -0.48 -6.98 8.34
N GLN A 21 -0.80 -5.68 8.35
CA GLN A 21 -2.18 -5.20 8.13
C GLN A 21 -2.73 -5.55 6.74
N LEU A 22 -1.86 -5.65 5.73
CA LEU A 22 -2.22 -6.05 4.38
C LEU A 22 -2.11 -7.57 4.19
N SER A 23 -1.67 -8.30 5.22
CA SER A 23 -1.44 -9.74 5.22
C SER A 23 -0.54 -10.18 4.05
N ILE A 24 0.54 -9.44 3.83
CA ILE A 24 1.59 -9.72 2.84
C ILE A 24 2.97 -9.78 3.53
N SER A 25 3.96 -10.30 2.82
CA SER A 25 5.34 -10.27 3.35
C SER A 25 5.97 -8.89 3.21
N LEU A 26 6.90 -8.57 4.11
CA LEU A 26 7.67 -7.33 4.07
C LEU A 26 8.38 -7.12 2.72
N SER A 27 8.92 -8.20 2.12
CA SER A 27 9.55 -8.13 0.80
C SER A 27 8.55 -7.80 -0.32
N GLN A 28 7.33 -8.34 -0.25
CA GLN A 28 6.26 -7.96 -1.19
C GLN A 28 5.87 -6.49 -1.01
N TYR A 29 5.79 -6.01 0.23
CA TYR A 29 5.48 -4.62 0.52
C TYR A 29 6.54 -3.65 -0.04
N TYR A 30 7.84 -3.95 0.12
CA TYR A 30 8.90 -3.12 -0.48
C TYR A 30 8.81 -3.08 -2.01
N LYS A 31 8.63 -4.23 -2.67
CA LYS A 31 8.45 -4.28 -4.14
C LYS A 31 7.22 -3.51 -4.62
N LEU A 32 6.20 -3.41 -3.77
CA LEU A 32 5.00 -2.65 -4.04
C LEU A 32 5.24 -1.14 -3.85
N GLU A 33 5.91 -0.71 -2.78
CA GLU A 33 6.30 0.71 -2.58
C GLU A 33 7.20 1.20 -3.72
N GLU A 34 8.14 0.37 -4.17
CA GLU A 34 9.06 0.70 -5.27
C GLU A 34 8.40 0.65 -6.66
N GLY A 35 7.17 0.12 -6.78
CA GLY A 35 6.46 0.00 -8.05
C GLY A 35 6.96 -1.12 -8.97
N TYR A 36 7.83 -2.02 -8.48
CA TYR A 36 8.25 -3.22 -9.22
C TYR A 36 7.10 -4.19 -9.50
N LYS A 37 6.05 -4.17 -8.67
CA LYS A 37 4.89 -5.02 -8.83
C LYS A 37 3.61 -4.19 -8.73
N LYS A 38 2.73 -4.33 -9.73
CA LYS A 38 1.38 -3.77 -9.64
C LYS A 38 0.60 -4.47 -8.52
N PRO A 39 -0.15 -3.73 -7.69
CA PRO A 39 -1.03 -4.34 -6.70
C PRO A 39 -2.02 -5.29 -7.37
N SER A 40 -2.14 -6.50 -6.84
CA SER A 40 -3.20 -7.43 -7.27
C SER A 40 -4.56 -6.94 -6.77
N TYR A 41 -5.63 -7.40 -7.41
CA TYR A 41 -6.99 -7.10 -6.97
C TYR A 41 -7.21 -7.46 -5.49
N GLU A 42 -6.72 -8.64 -5.07
CA GLU A 42 -6.81 -9.09 -3.69
C GLU A 42 -6.09 -8.15 -2.70
N LEU A 43 -4.92 -7.62 -3.08
CA LEU A 43 -4.20 -6.66 -2.27
C LEU A 43 -4.94 -5.32 -2.19
N MET A 44 -5.51 -4.85 -3.30
CA MET A 44 -6.35 -3.63 -3.32
C MET A 44 -7.57 -3.80 -2.43
N GLU A 45 -8.23 -4.96 -2.49
CA GLU A 45 -9.39 -5.27 -1.65
C GLU A 45 -9.04 -5.28 -0.17
N ARG A 46 -7.93 -5.95 0.20
CA ARG A 46 -7.40 -5.94 1.58
C ARG A 46 -7.05 -4.53 2.03
N PHE A 47 -6.38 -3.75 1.18
CA PHE A 47 -6.07 -2.36 1.47
C PHE A 47 -7.33 -1.52 1.69
N ALA A 48 -8.36 -1.69 0.85
CA ALA A 48 -9.64 -1.00 0.99
C ALA A 48 -10.36 -1.38 2.30
N LYS A 49 -10.26 -2.65 2.71
CA LYS A 49 -10.83 -3.15 3.97
C LYS A 49 -10.08 -2.62 5.19
N SER A 50 -8.75 -2.63 5.18
CA SER A 50 -7.91 -2.13 6.28
C SER A 50 -7.93 -0.60 6.37
N PHE A 51 -8.04 0.10 5.23
CA PHE A 51 -8.02 1.55 5.13
C PHE A 51 -9.22 2.08 4.32
N PRO A 52 -10.45 2.02 4.84
CA PRO A 52 -11.64 2.45 4.10
C PRO A 52 -11.67 3.96 3.84
N LYS A 53 -10.94 4.75 4.64
CA LYS A 53 -10.78 6.20 4.45
C LYS A 53 -9.61 6.56 3.51
N ALA A 54 -8.80 5.58 3.11
CA ALA A 54 -7.68 5.85 2.22
C ALA A 54 -8.16 5.96 0.78
N ASN A 55 -7.64 6.96 0.08
CA ASN A 55 -7.93 7.14 -1.33
C ASN A 55 -6.98 6.25 -2.14
N MET A 56 -7.46 5.07 -2.54
CA MET A 56 -6.69 4.12 -3.37
C MET A 56 -6.15 4.76 -4.65
N ARG A 57 -6.88 5.71 -5.23
CA ARG A 57 -6.48 6.43 -6.43
C ARG A 57 -5.23 7.27 -6.17
N LEU A 58 -5.17 7.99 -5.05
CA LEU A 58 -3.98 8.76 -4.66
C LEU A 58 -2.78 7.87 -4.26
N VAL A 59 -3.05 6.67 -3.73
CA VAL A 59 -2.00 5.77 -3.22
C VAL A 59 -1.37 4.95 -4.34
N PHE A 60 -2.18 4.35 -5.20
CA PHE A 60 -1.74 3.36 -6.19
C PHE A 60 -1.72 3.87 -7.63
N PHE A 61 -2.37 5.00 -7.93
CA PHE A 61 -2.43 5.54 -9.28
C PHE A 61 -1.75 6.92 -9.31
N ASP A 62 -0.84 7.13 -10.26
CA ASP A 62 -0.43 8.50 -10.59
C ASP A 62 -1.64 9.22 -11.16
N THR A 63 -1.96 10.38 -10.59
CA THR A 63 -2.74 11.39 -11.29
C THR A 63 -1.79 12.13 -12.21
N GLU A 64 -1.66 11.67 -13.46
CA GLU A 64 -1.40 12.58 -14.58
C GLU A 64 -2.71 13.28 -14.97
#